data_AF-A0A5Q6RJI4-F1
#
_entry.id   AF-A0A5Q6RJI4-F1
#
_cell.length_a   1.000
_cell.length_b   1.000
_cell.length_c   1.000
_cell.angle_alpha   90.00
_cell.angle_beta   90.00
_cell.angle_gamma   90.00
#
_symmetry.space_group_name_H-M   'P 1'
#
loop_
_entity.id
_entity.type
_entity.pdbx_description
1 polymer ?
#
loop_
_entity_poly.entity_id
_entity_poly.type
_entity_poly.pdbx_seq_one_letter_code
_entity_poly.pdbx_strand_id
1 'polypeptide(L)'
;MSNSWWEALQAIGLFLSPFAVAWLAYVLSIRQSRNDELKRVQLEYYSALAPRLNTLVCYVTFMGDWRDISPPEVIALKRQLDREFFVAAPLFSPRVRQRYDAFLDDCYRTFGEWGTDPKVRSSALPRREVWRGEWDSSWDAMFEFGDVPLTTEMIRKPRRSHDELIAALVTDLKVVRSRPNYTSDLVALERSSLGHAERDPVPPGAA
;
A
#
# COMPACT_ATOMS: atom_id res chain seq x y z
N MET A 1 -31.58 63.66 -21.93
CA MET A 1 -32.41 62.45 -21.79
C MET A 1 -31.48 61.36 -21.29
N SER A 2 -31.49 61.08 -19.99
CA SER A 2 -30.71 59.96 -19.44
C SER A 2 -31.26 58.66 -20.02
N ASN A 3 -30.36 57.76 -20.39
CA ASN A 3 -30.68 56.48 -21.00
C ASN A 3 -31.35 55.58 -19.95
N SER A 4 -32.69 55.59 -19.89
CA SER A 4 -33.51 54.77 -18.98
C SER A 4 -33.18 53.27 -19.04
N TRP A 5 -32.69 52.80 -20.18
CA TRP A 5 -32.24 51.42 -20.38
C TRP A 5 -30.95 51.09 -19.60
N TRP A 6 -30.10 52.07 -19.30
CA TRP A 6 -28.87 51.89 -18.51
C TRP A 6 -29.18 51.78 -17.01
N GLU A 7 -30.13 52.56 -16.52
CA GLU A 7 -30.64 52.43 -15.13
C GLU A 7 -31.38 51.11 -14.93
N ALA A 8 -32.16 50.68 -15.93
CA ALA A 8 -32.80 49.36 -15.92
C ALA A 8 -31.77 48.22 -15.84
N LEU A 9 -30.66 48.30 -16.59
CA LEU A 9 -29.57 47.31 -16.53
C LEU A 9 -28.88 47.28 -15.16
N GLN A 10 -28.62 48.44 -14.54
CA GLN A 10 -28.01 48.49 -13.21
C GLN A 10 -28.93 47.91 -12.13
N ALA A 11 -30.23 48.21 -12.19
CA ALA A 11 -31.22 47.68 -11.25
C ALA A 11 -31.38 46.15 -11.39
N ILE A 12 -31.38 45.64 -12.62
CA ILE A 12 -31.43 44.20 -12.91
C ILE A 12 -30.18 43.48 -12.38
N GLY A 13 -28.99 44.08 -12.53
CA GLY A 13 -27.73 43.53 -11.99
C GLY A 13 -27.72 43.41 -10.46
N LEU A 14 -28.29 44.39 -9.75
CA LEU A 14 -28.41 44.38 -8.29
C LEU A 14 -29.33 43.27 -7.78
N PHE A 15 -30.45 43.00 -8.47
CA PHE A 15 -31.37 41.93 -8.10
C PHE A 15 -30.87 40.53 -8.49
N LEU A 16 -30.19 40.37 -9.63
CA LEU A 16 -29.72 39.05 -10.09
C LEU A 16 -28.45 38.56 -9.39
N SER A 17 -27.59 39.46 -8.90
CA SER A 17 -26.33 39.06 -8.25
C SER A 17 -26.52 38.14 -7.02
N PRO A 18 -27.44 38.39 -6.06
CA PRO A 18 -27.62 37.47 -4.93
C PRO A 18 -28.11 36.10 -5.37
N PHE A 19 -28.96 36.01 -6.40
CA PHE A 19 -29.42 34.73 -6.94
C PHE A 19 -28.31 33.97 -7.68
N ALA A 20 -27.46 34.67 -8.45
CA ALA A 20 -26.34 34.05 -9.14
C ALA A 20 -25.28 33.52 -8.16
N VAL A 21 -24.98 34.29 -7.10
CA VAL A 21 -24.08 33.86 -6.02
C VAL A 21 -24.69 32.70 -5.23
N ALA A 22 -25.97 32.76 -4.87
CA ALA A 22 -26.66 31.67 -4.18
C ALA A 22 -26.71 30.40 -5.02
N TRP A 23 -26.98 30.50 -6.31
CA TRP A 23 -26.94 29.38 -7.25
C TRP A 23 -25.54 28.77 -7.34
N LEU A 24 -24.50 29.60 -7.51
CA LEU A 24 -23.12 29.13 -7.55
C LEU A 24 -22.72 28.43 -6.24
N ALA A 25 -23.06 29.01 -5.09
CA ALA A 25 -22.82 28.43 -3.77
C ALA A 25 -23.55 27.09 -3.61
N TYR A 26 -24.80 26.99 -4.05
CA TYR A 26 -25.58 25.75 -4.03
C TYR A 26 -24.97 24.65 -4.92
N VAL A 27 -24.60 24.97 -6.16
CA VAL A 27 -23.96 24.04 -7.09
C VAL A 27 -22.60 23.56 -6.56
N LEU A 28 -21.79 24.47 -5.99
CA LEU A 28 -20.52 24.14 -5.36
C LEU A 28 -20.73 23.25 -4.12
N SER A 29 -21.72 23.55 -3.28
CA SER A 29 -22.05 22.77 -2.08
C SER A 29 -22.45 21.33 -2.41
N ILE A 30 -23.27 21.12 -3.45
CA ILE A 30 -23.63 19.75 -3.90
C ILE A 30 -22.39 19.00 -4.41
N ARG A 31 -21.52 19.65 -5.17
CA ARG A 31 -20.29 19.01 -5.66
C ARG A 31 -19.32 18.69 -4.53
N GLN A 32 -19.24 19.56 -3.53
CA GLN A 32 -18.38 19.37 -2.37
C GLN A 32 -18.85 18.20 -1.51
N SER A 33 -20.15 18.13 -1.17
CA SER A 33 -20.71 17.02 -0.39
C SER A 33 -20.51 15.65 -1.05
N ARG A 34 -20.71 15.54 -2.38
CA ARG A 34 -20.45 14.29 -3.12
C ARG A 34 -18.97 13.88 -3.10
N ASN A 35 -18.07 14.86 -3.19
CA ASN A 35 -16.63 14.59 -3.13
C ASN A 35 -16.18 14.17 -1.73
N ASP A 36 -16.82 14.71 -0.69
CA ASP A 36 -16.50 14.39 0.70
C ASP A 36 -16.95 12.97 1.08
N GLU A 37 -18.11 12.53 0.58
CA GLU A 37 -18.57 11.15 0.76
C GLU A 37 -17.66 10.15 0.04
N LEU A 38 -17.25 10.43 -1.20
CA LEU A 38 -16.29 9.58 -1.91
C LEU A 38 -14.98 9.45 -1.14
N LYS A 39 -14.41 10.57 -0.67
CA LYS A 39 -13.17 10.57 0.12
C LYS A 39 -13.31 9.78 1.41
N ARG A 40 -14.46 9.90 2.09
CA ARG A 40 -14.75 9.16 3.30
C ARG A 40 -14.68 7.66 3.05
N VAL A 41 -15.34 7.18 1.99
CA VAL A 41 -15.31 5.75 1.62
C VAL A 41 -13.90 5.32 1.21
N GLN A 42 -13.19 6.11 0.41
CA GLN A 42 -11.79 5.79 0.05
C GLN A 42 -10.88 5.71 1.29
N LEU A 43 -11.06 6.61 2.26
CA LEU A 43 -10.28 6.61 3.50
C LEU A 43 -10.57 5.36 4.35
N GLU A 44 -11.84 4.95 4.42
CA GLU A 44 -12.24 3.71 5.12
C GLU A 44 -11.56 2.48 4.50
N TYR A 45 -11.60 2.36 3.17
CA TYR A 45 -10.90 1.28 2.48
C TYR A 45 -9.38 1.35 2.66
N TYR A 46 -8.79 2.55 2.60
CA TYR A 46 -7.36 2.73 2.87
C TYR A 46 -6.98 2.25 4.27
N SER A 47 -7.73 2.66 5.30
CA SER A 47 -7.49 2.25 6.68
C SER A 47 -7.62 0.73 6.88
N ALA A 48 -8.49 0.06 6.12
CA ALA A 48 -8.61 -1.39 6.14
C ALA A 48 -7.49 -2.11 5.37
N LEU A 49 -7.12 -1.60 4.18
CA LEU A 49 -6.18 -2.25 3.27
C LEU A 49 -4.72 -2.04 3.70
N ALA A 50 -4.34 -0.83 4.11
CA ALA A 50 -2.94 -0.46 4.33
C ALA A 50 -2.22 -1.36 5.37
N PRO A 51 -2.81 -1.68 6.54
CA PRO A 51 -2.17 -2.60 7.50
C PRO A 51 -1.93 -3.99 6.91
N ARG A 52 -2.86 -4.50 6.11
CA ARG A 52 -2.79 -5.85 5.51
C ARG A 52 -1.80 -5.92 4.37
N LEU A 53 -1.72 -4.87 3.55
CA LEU A 53 -0.68 -4.69 2.54
C LEU A 53 0.71 -4.68 3.20
N ASN A 54 0.82 -3.98 4.33
CA ASN A 54 2.04 -3.95 5.11
C ASN A 54 2.40 -5.34 5.65
N THR A 55 1.43 -6.10 6.18
CA THR A 55 1.66 -7.48 6.61
C THR A 55 2.20 -8.36 5.48
N LEU A 56 1.65 -8.24 4.27
CA LEU A 56 2.14 -8.99 3.11
C LEU A 56 3.60 -8.67 2.78
N VAL A 57 3.96 -7.37 2.70
CA VAL A 57 5.34 -7.00 2.37
C VAL A 57 6.29 -7.38 3.48
N CYS A 58 5.90 -7.19 4.75
CA CYS A 58 6.66 -7.62 5.92
C CYS A 58 6.94 -9.12 5.88
N TYR A 59 5.93 -9.93 5.53
CA TYR A 59 6.09 -11.37 5.40
C TYR A 59 7.14 -11.74 4.33
N VAL A 60 7.04 -11.17 3.13
CA VAL A 60 7.94 -11.48 2.01
C VAL A 60 9.37 -11.00 2.27
N THR A 61 9.53 -9.91 3.04
CA THR A 61 10.81 -9.24 3.30
C THR A 61 11.46 -9.57 4.64
N PHE A 62 10.84 -10.45 5.45
CA PHE A 62 11.29 -10.84 6.79
C PHE A 62 11.41 -9.66 7.77
N MET A 63 10.45 -8.74 7.74
CA MET A 63 10.38 -7.60 8.66
C MET A 63 9.15 -7.68 9.58
N GLY A 64 9.26 -7.10 10.78
CA GLY A 64 8.16 -7.07 11.76
C GLY A 64 7.76 -8.48 12.23
N ASP A 65 6.45 -8.70 12.30
CA ASP A 65 5.84 -9.90 12.91
C ASP A 65 5.71 -11.08 11.93
N TRP A 66 6.57 -11.14 10.91
CA TRP A 66 6.50 -12.17 9.86
C TRP A 66 6.61 -13.60 10.41
N ARG A 67 7.28 -13.78 11.55
CA ARG A 67 7.49 -15.09 12.20
C ARG A 67 6.23 -15.63 12.88
N ASP A 68 5.23 -14.78 13.10
CA ASP A 68 4.00 -15.14 13.79
C ASP A 68 2.87 -15.50 12.79
N ILE A 69 3.18 -15.55 11.48
CA ILE A 69 2.23 -15.85 10.40
C ILE A 69 2.70 -17.07 9.64
N SER A 70 1.84 -18.07 9.48
CA SER A 70 2.14 -19.27 8.71
C SER A 70 2.00 -19.06 7.19
N PRO A 71 2.66 -19.88 6.36
CA PRO A 71 2.53 -19.80 4.90
C PRO A 71 1.07 -19.90 4.39
N PRO A 72 0.21 -20.80 4.90
CA PRO A 72 -1.21 -20.82 4.52
C PRO A 72 -1.96 -19.55 4.91
N GLU A 73 -1.67 -18.98 6.09
CA GLU A 73 -2.30 -17.74 6.55
C GLU A 73 -1.95 -16.56 5.66
N VAL A 74 -0.71 -16.44 5.19
CA VAL A 74 -0.33 -15.34 4.29
C VAL A 74 -1.01 -15.46 2.92
N ILE A 75 -1.21 -16.68 2.41
CA ILE A 75 -1.96 -16.92 1.17
C ILE A 75 -3.43 -16.57 1.36
N ALA A 76 -4.03 -16.96 2.49
CA ALA A 76 -5.40 -16.58 2.84
C ALA A 76 -5.54 -15.06 2.96
N LEU A 77 -4.56 -14.38 3.55
CA LEU A 77 -4.50 -12.93 3.65
C LEU A 77 -4.46 -12.28 2.26
N LYS A 78 -3.63 -12.76 1.33
CA LYS A 78 -3.63 -12.30 -0.07
C LYS A 78 -5.01 -12.40 -0.70
N ARG A 79 -5.68 -13.54 -0.57
CA ARG A 79 -7.04 -13.75 -1.12
C ARG A 79 -8.06 -12.80 -0.52
N GLN A 80 -8.00 -12.58 0.79
CA GLN A 80 -8.87 -11.62 1.45
C GLN A 80 -8.63 -10.22 0.90
N LEU A 81 -7.36 -9.83 0.76
CA LEU A 81 -6.95 -8.53 0.25
C LEU A 81 -7.40 -8.32 -1.19
N ASP A 82 -7.25 -9.32 -2.06
CA ASP A 82 -7.75 -9.27 -3.44
C ASP A 82 -9.26 -9.04 -3.52
N ARG A 83 -10.03 -9.78 -2.71
CA ARG A 83 -11.49 -9.64 -2.67
C ARG A 83 -11.89 -8.22 -2.27
N GLU A 84 -11.28 -7.68 -1.22
CA GLU A 84 -11.60 -6.34 -0.73
C GLU A 84 -11.13 -5.26 -1.69
N PHE A 85 -9.92 -5.38 -2.22
CA PHE A 85 -9.35 -4.41 -3.15
C PHE A 85 -10.16 -4.35 -4.44
N PHE A 86 -10.55 -5.48 -5.04
CA PHE A 86 -11.30 -5.46 -6.29
C PHE A 86 -12.74 -4.97 -6.16
N VAL A 87 -13.35 -5.11 -4.98
CA VAL A 87 -14.63 -4.45 -4.66
C VAL A 87 -14.43 -2.92 -4.60
N ALA A 88 -13.33 -2.46 -4.00
CA ALA A 88 -13.03 -1.04 -3.84
C ALA A 88 -12.38 -0.40 -5.08
N ALA A 89 -11.83 -1.18 -6.01
CA ALA A 89 -11.01 -0.71 -7.12
C ALA A 89 -11.67 0.41 -7.96
N PRO A 90 -13.00 0.38 -8.25
CA PRO A 90 -13.65 1.47 -8.98
C PRO A 90 -13.66 2.83 -8.25
N LEU A 91 -13.41 2.83 -6.94
CA LEU A 91 -13.32 4.05 -6.13
C LEU A 91 -11.96 4.73 -6.27
N PHE A 92 -10.95 4.04 -6.75
CA PHE A 92 -9.59 4.56 -6.91
C PHE A 92 -9.28 4.83 -8.39
N SER A 93 -8.22 5.58 -8.63
CA SER A 93 -7.70 5.84 -9.95
C SER A 93 -7.10 4.56 -10.56
N PRO A 94 -7.05 4.47 -11.90
CA PRO A 94 -6.39 3.35 -12.58
C PRO A 94 -4.91 3.17 -12.17
N ARG A 95 -4.26 4.25 -11.71
CA ARG A 95 -2.88 4.20 -11.22
C ARG A 95 -2.75 3.35 -9.95
N VAL A 96 -3.69 3.45 -9.02
CA VAL A 96 -3.70 2.61 -7.80
C VAL A 96 -3.80 1.15 -8.20
N ARG A 97 -4.71 0.82 -9.12
CA ARG A 97 -4.86 -0.54 -9.66
C ARG A 97 -3.55 -1.07 -10.27
N GLN A 98 -2.90 -0.28 -11.11
CA GLN A 98 -1.63 -0.66 -11.71
C GLN A 98 -0.55 -0.94 -10.66
N ARG A 99 -0.45 -0.10 -9.61
CA ARG A 99 0.54 -0.30 -8.53
C ARG A 99 0.20 -1.49 -7.65
N TYR A 100 -1.08 -1.77 -7.47
CA TYR A 100 -1.55 -2.95 -6.75
C TYR A 100 -1.14 -4.24 -7.46
N ASP A 101 -1.43 -4.34 -8.75
CA ASP A 101 -1.07 -5.50 -9.56
C ASP A 101 0.47 -5.69 -9.57
N ALA A 102 1.24 -4.61 -9.75
CA ALA A 102 2.70 -4.67 -9.70
C ALA A 102 3.27 -5.12 -8.34
N PHE A 103 2.68 -4.63 -7.24
CA PHE A 103 3.06 -5.05 -5.89
C PHE A 103 2.79 -6.54 -5.66
N LEU A 104 1.62 -7.03 -6.07
CA LEU A 104 1.29 -8.44 -5.95
C LEU A 104 2.16 -9.32 -6.83
N ASP A 105 2.48 -8.89 -8.04
CA ASP A 105 3.41 -9.62 -8.92
C ASP A 105 4.81 -9.71 -8.31
N ASP A 106 5.24 -8.72 -7.51
CA ASP A 106 6.51 -8.81 -6.78
C ASP A 106 6.45 -9.74 -5.57
N CYS A 107 5.29 -9.85 -4.92
CA CYS A 107 5.09 -10.69 -3.73
C CYS A 107 4.69 -12.14 -4.05
N TYR A 108 4.05 -12.37 -5.19
CA TYR A 108 3.41 -13.63 -5.53
C TYR A 108 3.54 -13.98 -7.00
N ARG A 109 3.60 -15.28 -7.27
CA ARG A 109 3.36 -15.86 -8.58
C ARG A 109 1.91 -16.33 -8.66
N THR A 110 1.03 -15.48 -9.19
CA THR A 110 -0.43 -15.67 -9.19
C THR A 110 -0.93 -16.52 -10.36
N PHE A 111 -0.25 -16.51 -11.50
CA PHE A 111 -0.62 -17.29 -12.69
C PHE A 111 0.14 -18.63 -12.70
N GLY A 112 -0.49 -19.66 -12.15
CA GLY A 112 -0.04 -21.05 -12.21
C GLY A 112 -0.99 -21.92 -13.02
N GLU A 113 -1.08 -23.20 -12.66
CA GLU A 113 -2.10 -24.10 -13.19
C GLU A 113 -3.48 -23.74 -12.63
N TRP A 114 -4.54 -24.04 -13.39
CA TRP A 114 -5.90 -23.79 -12.97
C TRP A 114 -6.20 -24.49 -11.62
N GLY A 115 -6.70 -23.72 -10.66
CA GLY A 115 -7.04 -24.23 -9.33
C GLY A 115 -5.85 -24.36 -8.36
N THR A 116 -4.64 -23.95 -8.75
CA THR A 116 -3.49 -23.94 -7.85
C THR A 116 -3.35 -22.64 -7.06
N ASP A 117 -2.89 -22.77 -5.83
CA ASP A 117 -2.65 -21.65 -4.94
C ASP A 117 -1.48 -20.79 -5.43
N PRO A 118 -1.53 -19.46 -5.22
CA PRO A 118 -0.44 -18.57 -5.59
C PRO A 118 0.79 -18.92 -4.76
N LYS A 119 1.97 -18.90 -5.39
CA LYS A 119 3.23 -19.09 -4.66
C LYS A 119 3.78 -17.77 -4.17
N VAL A 120 4.30 -17.74 -2.94
CA VAL A 120 5.01 -16.59 -2.38
C VAL A 120 6.37 -16.46 -3.07
N ARG A 121 6.70 -15.26 -3.56
CA ARG A 121 8.01 -14.90 -4.12
C ARG A 121 9.05 -14.72 -3.01
N SER A 122 9.33 -15.80 -2.30
CA SER A 122 10.28 -15.87 -1.21
C SER A 122 10.80 -17.31 -1.06
N SER A 123 11.61 -17.55 -0.02
CA SER A 123 12.26 -18.84 0.27
C SER A 123 11.76 -19.45 1.57
N ALA A 124 11.52 -20.77 1.60
CA ALA A 124 11.08 -21.46 2.81
C ALA A 124 12.21 -21.58 3.85
N LEU A 125 13.46 -21.67 3.39
CA LEU A 125 14.63 -22.02 4.20
C LEU A 125 14.78 -21.17 5.48
N PRO A 126 14.83 -19.82 5.43
CA PRO A 126 15.01 -19.02 6.64
C PRO A 126 13.80 -19.08 7.57
N ARG A 127 12.61 -19.44 7.06
CA ARG A 127 11.38 -19.53 7.86
C ARG A 127 11.36 -20.81 8.67
N ARG A 128 11.72 -21.93 8.04
CA ARG A 128 11.79 -23.25 8.68
C ARG A 128 12.71 -23.23 9.91
N GLU A 129 13.85 -22.56 9.81
CA GLU A 129 14.86 -22.51 10.88
C GLU A 129 14.41 -21.72 12.13
N VAL A 130 13.55 -20.72 11.96
CA VAL A 130 13.14 -19.81 13.05
C VAL A 130 11.66 -19.93 13.43
N TRP A 131 10.96 -20.89 12.83
CA TRP A 131 9.55 -21.14 13.11
C TRP A 131 9.39 -21.65 14.55
N ARG A 132 8.41 -21.08 15.26
CA ARG A 132 8.20 -21.37 16.69
C ARG A 132 7.50 -22.71 16.95
N GLY A 133 6.94 -23.35 15.93
CA GLY A 133 6.23 -24.61 16.02
C GLY A 133 6.82 -25.70 15.14
N GLU A 134 6.07 -26.76 14.91
CA GLU A 134 6.41 -27.77 13.91
C GLU A 134 6.18 -27.19 12.51
N TRP A 135 7.21 -27.28 11.66
CA TRP A 135 7.10 -26.90 10.25
C TRP A 135 6.40 -28.02 9.47
N ASP A 136 5.28 -27.70 8.84
CA ASP A 136 4.64 -28.62 7.91
C ASP A 136 5.39 -28.60 6.57
N SER A 137 5.97 -29.74 6.19
CA SER A 137 6.66 -29.92 4.91
C SER A 137 5.83 -29.55 3.68
N SER A 138 4.49 -29.60 3.77
CA SER A 138 3.60 -29.18 2.68
C SER A 138 3.75 -27.68 2.35
N TRP A 139 4.21 -26.88 3.32
CA TRP A 139 4.40 -25.44 3.14
C TRP A 139 5.54 -25.09 2.20
N ASP A 140 6.49 -25.99 1.98
CA ASP A 140 7.60 -25.75 1.06
C ASP A 140 7.10 -25.52 -0.38
N ALA A 141 6.01 -26.19 -0.76
CA ALA A 141 5.37 -26.04 -2.06
C ALA A 141 4.76 -24.64 -2.29
N MET A 142 4.52 -23.87 -1.22
CA MET A 142 3.93 -22.53 -1.23
C MET A 142 4.93 -21.44 -1.63
N PHE A 143 6.22 -21.74 -1.70
CA PHE A 143 7.28 -20.79 -2.03
C PHE A 143 7.79 -21.00 -3.46
N GLU A 144 8.13 -19.91 -4.15
CA GLU A 144 8.66 -19.97 -5.52
C GLU A 144 10.13 -20.42 -5.56
N PHE A 145 10.94 -19.97 -4.60
CA PHE A 145 12.40 -20.13 -4.68
C PHE A 145 12.94 -21.35 -3.92
N GLY A 146 12.08 -22.20 -3.35
CA GLY A 146 12.51 -23.36 -2.56
C GLY A 146 13.51 -22.97 -1.47
N ASP A 147 14.62 -23.68 -1.39
CA ASP A 147 15.70 -23.46 -0.40
C ASP A 147 16.85 -22.60 -0.95
N VAL A 148 16.55 -21.65 -1.85
CA VAL A 148 17.56 -20.70 -2.36
C VAL A 148 17.68 -19.49 -1.42
N PRO A 149 18.90 -19.03 -1.08
CA PRO A 149 19.10 -17.79 -0.35
C PRO A 149 18.55 -16.58 -1.11
N LEU A 150 17.80 -15.71 -0.42
CA LEU A 150 17.26 -14.51 -1.06
C LEU A 150 18.35 -13.47 -1.27
N THR A 151 18.38 -12.89 -2.47
CA THR A 151 19.24 -11.74 -2.77
C THR A 151 18.65 -10.45 -2.20
N THR A 152 19.49 -9.46 -1.99
CA THR A 152 19.06 -8.12 -1.56
C THR A 152 18.01 -7.51 -2.49
N GLU A 153 18.08 -7.77 -3.80
CA GLU A 153 17.11 -7.24 -4.76
C GLU A 153 15.74 -7.90 -4.61
N MET A 154 15.70 -9.22 -4.34
CA MET A 154 14.45 -9.95 -4.09
C MET A 154 13.71 -9.43 -2.86
N ILE A 155 14.43 -8.86 -1.89
CA ILE A 155 13.85 -8.23 -0.69
C ILE A 155 13.47 -6.77 -0.95
N ARG A 156 14.30 -6.01 -1.68
CA ARG A 156 14.07 -4.58 -1.93
C ARG A 156 12.90 -4.32 -2.88
N LYS A 157 12.72 -5.19 -3.88
CA LYS A 157 11.74 -4.98 -4.95
C LYS A 157 10.28 -4.98 -4.41
N PRO A 158 9.81 -5.98 -3.63
CA PRO A 158 8.47 -5.95 -3.03
C PRO A 158 8.23 -4.74 -2.13
N ARG A 159 9.27 -4.28 -1.42
CA ARG A 159 9.19 -3.08 -0.58
C ARG A 159 8.98 -1.82 -1.41
N ARG A 160 9.71 -1.67 -2.52
CA ARG A 160 9.56 -0.51 -3.40
C ARG A 160 8.17 -0.45 -4.01
N SER A 161 7.67 -1.57 -4.53
CA SER A 161 6.33 -1.61 -5.13
C SER A 161 5.22 -1.40 -4.09
N HIS A 162 5.40 -1.87 -2.85
CA HIS A 162 4.54 -1.49 -1.72
C HIS A 162 4.53 0.02 -1.49
N ASP A 163 5.70 0.65 -1.36
CA ASP A 163 5.79 2.09 -1.09
C ASP A 163 5.16 2.92 -2.23
N GLU A 164 5.32 2.49 -3.48
CA GLU A 164 4.68 3.10 -4.64
C GLU A 164 3.14 2.94 -4.64
N LEU A 165 2.63 1.78 -4.18
CA LEU A 165 1.20 1.54 -3.99
C LEU A 165 0.63 2.44 -2.90
N ILE A 166 1.27 2.51 -1.73
CA ILE A 166 0.84 3.39 -0.64
C ILE A 166 0.87 4.86 -1.09
N ALA A 167 1.92 5.29 -1.79
CA ALA A 167 1.98 6.64 -2.34
C ALA A 167 0.85 6.93 -3.33
N ALA A 168 0.48 5.96 -4.18
CA ALA A 168 -0.65 6.10 -5.09
C ALA A 168 -1.99 6.22 -4.34
N LEU A 169 -2.22 5.37 -3.31
CA LEU A 169 -3.41 5.43 -2.47
C LEU A 169 -3.52 6.79 -1.76
N VAL A 170 -2.44 7.26 -1.13
CA VAL A 170 -2.42 8.56 -0.44
C VAL A 170 -2.65 9.73 -1.40
N THR A 171 -2.11 9.64 -2.62
CA THR A 171 -2.33 10.64 -3.67
C THR A 171 -3.80 10.74 -4.05
N ASP A 172 -4.48 9.61 -4.22
CA ASP A 172 -5.90 9.56 -4.54
C ASP A 172 -6.78 10.13 -3.42
N LEU A 173 -6.40 9.89 -2.16
CA LEU A 173 -7.07 10.47 -0.99
C LEU A 173 -6.91 12.00 -0.91
N LYS A 174 -5.96 12.59 -1.66
CA LYS A 174 -5.56 14.01 -1.57
C LYS A 174 -5.19 14.44 -0.14
N VAL A 175 -4.79 13.49 0.70
CA VAL A 175 -4.22 13.74 2.02
C VAL A 175 -2.82 14.28 1.76
N VAL A 176 -2.67 15.61 1.79
CA VAL A 176 -1.45 16.44 1.71
C VAL A 176 -0.14 15.72 1.32
N ARG A 177 0.46 16.13 0.18
CA ARG A 177 1.80 15.76 -0.35
C ARG A 177 2.33 14.40 0.14
N SER A 178 2.12 13.33 -0.65
CA SER A 178 2.76 12.04 -0.41
C SER A 178 4.26 12.22 -0.18
N ARG A 179 4.76 11.85 1.00
CA ARG A 179 6.20 11.79 1.23
C ARG A 179 6.76 10.60 0.42
N PRO A 180 7.76 10.80 -0.43
CA PRO A 180 8.26 9.73 -1.30
C PRO A 180 8.96 8.59 -0.54
N ASN A 181 9.40 8.81 0.70
CA ASN A 181 10.04 7.80 1.55
C ASN A 181 9.31 7.71 2.89
N TYR A 182 8.63 6.59 3.16
CA TYR A 182 7.97 6.33 4.45
C TYR A 182 8.94 5.77 5.49
N THR A 183 10.01 5.12 5.04
CA THR A 183 11.10 4.66 5.91
C THR A 183 12.28 5.64 5.78
N SER A 184 12.62 6.32 6.88
CA SER A 184 13.80 7.16 6.94
C SER A 184 15.07 6.33 6.96
N ASP A 185 16.19 6.99 6.65
CA ASP A 185 17.57 6.51 6.69
C ASP A 185 17.98 5.83 8.02
N LEU A 186 17.13 5.88 9.05
CA LEU A 186 17.29 5.19 10.33
C LEU A 186 17.37 3.65 10.19
N VAL A 187 16.55 3.04 9.33
CA VAL A 187 16.61 1.57 9.11
C VAL A 187 17.84 1.16 8.29
N ALA A 188 18.36 2.06 7.46
CA ALA A 188 19.64 1.85 6.78
C ALA A 188 20.82 1.96 7.75
N LEU A 189 20.75 2.87 8.73
CA LEU A 189 21.74 3.04 9.79
C LEU A 189 21.82 1.83 10.73
N GLU A 190 20.68 1.24 11.10
CA GLU A 190 20.63 0.10 12.01
C GLU A 190 21.20 -1.19 11.39
N ARG A 191 21.11 -1.34 10.06
CA ARG A 191 21.81 -2.42 9.33
C ARG A 191 23.31 -2.20 9.23
N SER A 192 23.78 -0.96 9.20
CA SER A 192 25.22 -0.66 9.18
C SER A 192 25.89 -0.85 10.54
N SER A 193 25.19 -0.62 11.65
CA SER A 193 25.71 -0.88 13.00
C SER A 193 25.76 -2.38 13.33
N LEU A 194 24.76 -3.16 12.89
CA LEU A 194 24.76 -4.62 13.05
C LEU A 194 25.79 -5.33 12.16
N GLY A 195 26.21 -4.72 11.04
CA GLY A 195 27.29 -5.25 10.18
C GLY A 195 28.72 -4.95 10.67
N HIS A 196 28.89 -4.13 11.72
CA HIS A 196 30.21 -3.82 12.32
C HIS A 196 30.45 -4.51 13.66
N ALA A 197 29.43 -5.08 14.29
CA ALA A 197 29.56 -5.73 15.60
C ALA A 197 30.07 -7.20 15.54
N GLU A 198 30.32 -7.75 14.36
CA GLU A 198 30.70 -9.17 14.17
C GLU A 198 32.09 -9.36 13.54
N ARG A 199 33.05 -8.48 13.87
CA ARG A 199 34.46 -8.63 13.48
C ARG A 199 35.46 -8.19 14.57
N ASP A 200 35.17 -8.45 15.84
CA ASP A 200 36.23 -8.42 16.85
C ASP A 200 36.80 -9.84 17.00
N PRO A 201 38.06 -10.09 16.58
CA PRO A 201 38.71 -11.36 16.84
C PRO A 201 38.97 -11.48 18.35
N VAL A 202 38.55 -12.61 18.92
CA VAL A 202 38.90 -13.02 20.28
C VAL A 202 40.43 -13.01 20.43
N PRO A 203 41.00 -12.30 21.42
CA PRO A 203 42.45 -12.30 21.62
C PRO A 203 42.91 -13.69 22.08
N PRO A 204 44.03 -14.22 21.54
CA PRO A 204 44.55 -15.50 21.96
C PRO A 204 45.22 -15.34 23.32
N GLY A 205 44.61 -15.91 24.37
CA GLY A 205 45.25 -16.03 25.68
C GLY A 205 44.30 -15.85 26.86
N ALA A 206 43.48 -16.86 27.13
CA ALA A 206 43.01 -17.15 28.48
C ALA A 206 42.65 -18.64 28.58
N ALA A 207 43.49 -19.36 29.33
CA ALA A 207 43.50 -20.80 29.65
C ALA A 207 44.03 -21.75 28.56
#